data_AF-A0A1G5CDF1-F1
#
_entry.id   AF-A0A1G5CDF1-F1
#
_cell.length_a   1.000
_cell.length_b   1.000
_cell.length_c   1.000
_cell.angle_alpha   90.00
_cell.angle_beta   90.00
_cell.angle_gamma   90.00
#
_symmetry.space_group_name_H-M   'P 1'
#
loop_
_entity.id
_entity.type
_entity.pdbx_description
1 polymer ?
#
loop_
_entity_poly.entity_id
_entity_poly.type
_entity_poly.pdbx_seq_one_letter_code
_entity_poly.pdbx_strand_id
1 'polypeptide(L)'
;MRDCLTIEQLLEEAKKIVKQHEFDTKKNGEDFNLFSILRMEYNETKTHSGMLVALLDPNGNHYQEDLFLRLFLDQIGYDYSGENLKSVKVKSEHHIGKITKDYWSGGFIDILITFPSNKIIAIENKIYAGDQPKQMYRYSLYRPSFSSLYYLNLFGDNPSADSLQNLKEEEYKIITYRNHILNWLEKCMATVPAGSIIETSLKQYYILLKQLTNSMENVLENQLQDVILKDLEGASYIHSHYQKAIENIKDKFKIAVFQTLEESLVGKFPVRLGNDISSVHSQIWIDGKYENRNIIFGIESFSGLGHFHGRLFVGVIDKEAKIEILEEEDQFFNYGWQSIRTIKTNESNPLNLSSLKTLQKLHNDKAYFDSLVKTTAEQTIAFVETYQADFDRKTNL
;
A
#
# COMPACT_ATOMS: atom_id res chain seq x y z
N MET A 1 -23.47 -37.66 -8.75
CA MET A 1 -22.13 -37.25 -8.31
C MET A 1 -21.88 -35.89 -8.92
N ARG A 2 -21.63 -34.84 -8.13
CA ARG A 2 -21.07 -33.61 -8.69
C ARG A 2 -19.64 -33.99 -9.05
N ASP A 3 -19.27 -33.85 -10.32
CA ASP A 3 -17.90 -34.06 -10.76
C ASP A 3 -17.02 -33.03 -10.05
N CYS A 4 -16.34 -33.47 -8.99
CA CYS A 4 -15.34 -32.68 -8.30
C CYS A 4 -14.17 -32.54 -9.26
N LEU A 5 -13.79 -31.30 -9.61
CA LEU A 5 -12.58 -31.08 -10.39
C LEU A 5 -11.37 -31.56 -9.57
N THR A 6 -10.39 -32.15 -10.24
CA THR A 6 -9.05 -32.27 -9.66
C THR A 6 -8.45 -30.88 -9.46
N ILE A 7 -7.52 -30.73 -8.50
CA ILE A 7 -6.84 -29.45 -8.25
C ILE A 7 -6.17 -28.93 -9.53
N GLU A 8 -5.60 -29.82 -10.35
CA GLU A 8 -5.00 -29.47 -11.64
C GLU A 8 -6.02 -28.86 -12.61
N GLN A 9 -7.24 -29.43 -12.68
CA GLN A 9 -8.30 -28.89 -13.52
C GLN A 9 -8.82 -27.54 -13.00
N LEU A 10 -8.96 -27.38 -11.68
CA LEU A 10 -9.33 -26.10 -11.07
C LEU A 10 -8.32 -25.00 -11.43
N LEU A 11 -7.02 -25.30 -11.31
CA LEU A 11 -5.96 -24.35 -11.66
C LEU A 11 -5.95 -24.00 -13.15
N GLU A 12 -6.17 -24.96 -14.04
CA GLU A 12 -6.24 -24.69 -15.48
C GLU A 12 -7.48 -23.90 -15.90
N GLU A 13 -8.65 -24.14 -15.28
CA GLU A 13 -9.84 -23.31 -15.50
C GLU A 13 -9.66 -21.89 -14.98
N ALA A 14 -9.18 -21.73 -13.74
CA ALA A 14 -8.90 -20.42 -13.15
C ALA A 14 -7.89 -19.62 -13.99
N LYS A 15 -6.82 -20.28 -14.47
CA LYS A 15 -5.79 -19.68 -15.32
C LYS A 15 -6.35 -19.18 -16.65
N LYS A 16 -7.34 -19.85 -17.25
CA LYS A 16 -8.00 -19.36 -18.48
C LYS A 16 -8.75 -18.05 -18.22
N ILE A 17 -9.45 -17.96 -17.09
CA ILE A 17 -10.20 -16.76 -16.69
C ILE A 17 -9.23 -15.61 -16.43
N VAL A 18 -8.16 -15.84 -15.67
CA VAL A 18 -7.11 -14.83 -15.42
C VAL A 18 -6.48 -14.35 -16.73
N LYS A 19 -6.16 -15.27 -17.65
CA LYS A 19 -5.63 -14.89 -18.97
C LYS A 19 -6.61 -14.08 -19.81
N GLN A 20 -7.90 -14.39 -19.72
CA GLN A 20 -8.93 -13.60 -20.40
C GLN A 20 -8.99 -12.18 -19.82
N HIS A 21 -8.95 -12.05 -18.49
CA HIS A 21 -8.86 -10.75 -17.82
C HIS A 21 -7.63 -9.95 -18.27
N GLU A 22 -6.44 -10.58 -18.26
CA GLU A 22 -5.20 -9.94 -18.73
C GLU A 22 -5.29 -9.51 -20.21
N PHE A 23 -5.91 -10.34 -21.05
CA PHE A 23 -6.14 -10.03 -22.46
C PHE A 23 -7.06 -8.82 -22.63
N ASP A 24 -8.18 -8.78 -21.89
CA ASP A 24 -9.15 -7.68 -21.98
C ASP A 24 -8.54 -6.36 -21.47
N THR A 25 -7.83 -6.40 -20.33
CA THR A 25 -7.09 -5.25 -19.80
C THR A 25 -6.10 -4.70 -20.82
N LYS A 26 -5.32 -5.57 -21.48
CA LYS A 26 -4.37 -5.16 -22.53
C LYS A 26 -5.08 -4.62 -23.78
N LYS A 27 -6.13 -5.30 -24.23
CA LYS A 27 -6.91 -4.91 -25.42
C LYS A 27 -7.55 -3.53 -25.24
N ASN A 28 -8.03 -3.24 -24.04
CA ASN A 28 -8.68 -1.97 -23.69
C ASN A 28 -7.68 -0.87 -23.29
N GLY A 29 -6.40 -1.21 -23.12
CA GLY A 29 -5.37 -0.28 -22.65
C GLY A 29 -5.57 0.15 -21.19
N GLU A 30 -6.21 -0.68 -20.37
CA GLU A 30 -6.47 -0.39 -18.95
C GLU A 30 -5.18 -0.41 -18.10
N ASP A 31 -4.11 -1.00 -18.61
CA ASP A 31 -2.77 -0.92 -18.03
C ASP A 31 -2.13 0.47 -18.18
N PHE A 32 -2.62 1.29 -19.13
CA PHE A 32 -2.25 2.69 -19.24
C PHE A 32 -3.03 3.55 -18.22
N ASN A 33 -2.49 3.62 -17.01
CA ASN A 33 -3.06 4.39 -15.91
C ASN A 33 -2.17 5.55 -15.48
N LEU A 34 -2.70 6.77 -15.48
CA LEU A 34 -1.94 7.99 -15.16
C LEU A 34 -1.43 8.01 -13.72
N PHE A 35 -2.18 7.47 -12.76
CA PHE A 35 -1.75 7.42 -11.37
C PHE A 35 -0.53 6.52 -11.21
N SER A 36 -0.53 5.36 -11.87
CA SER A 36 0.58 4.41 -11.87
C SER A 36 1.82 4.98 -12.57
N ILE A 37 1.64 5.69 -13.69
CA ILE A 37 2.75 6.35 -14.41
C ILE A 37 3.42 7.41 -13.52
N LEU A 38 2.62 8.18 -12.79
CA LEU A 38 3.09 9.23 -11.88
C LEU A 38 3.53 8.71 -10.51
N ARG A 39 3.45 7.39 -10.26
CA ARG A 39 3.80 6.74 -8.99
C ARG A 39 2.95 7.24 -7.81
N MET A 40 1.67 7.44 -8.06
CA MET A 40 0.69 8.03 -7.16
C MET A 40 -0.36 7.01 -6.68
N GLU A 41 -0.27 5.76 -7.11
CA GLU A 41 -1.25 4.68 -6.91
C GLU A 41 -1.52 4.31 -5.46
N TYR A 42 -0.61 4.64 -4.53
CA TYR A 42 -0.72 4.28 -3.12
C TYR A 42 -0.80 5.49 -2.17
N ASN A 43 -0.89 6.71 -2.72
CA ASN A 43 -0.87 7.92 -1.91
C ASN A 43 -2.27 8.24 -1.36
N GLU A 44 -2.53 7.80 -0.12
CA GLU A 44 -3.82 7.96 0.58
C GLU A 44 -4.28 9.42 0.64
N THR A 45 -3.37 10.33 0.94
CA THR A 45 -3.71 11.74 1.14
C THR A 45 -3.93 12.46 -0.19
N LYS A 46 -2.89 12.52 -1.04
CA LYS A 46 -2.90 13.37 -2.24
C LYS A 46 -3.68 12.74 -3.39
N THR A 47 -3.67 11.42 -3.52
CA THR A 47 -4.39 10.74 -4.59
C THR A 47 -5.80 10.39 -4.13
N HIS A 48 -5.93 9.52 -3.14
CA HIS A 48 -7.23 8.92 -2.85
C HIS A 48 -8.18 9.90 -2.16
N SER A 49 -7.72 10.55 -1.09
CA SER A 49 -8.52 11.58 -0.41
C SER A 49 -8.76 12.79 -1.32
N GLY A 50 -7.73 13.20 -2.08
CA GLY A 50 -7.85 14.25 -3.10
C GLY A 50 -8.92 13.95 -4.15
N MET A 51 -8.90 12.75 -4.74
CA MET A 51 -9.89 12.33 -5.74
C MET A 51 -11.30 12.23 -5.16
N LEU A 52 -11.44 11.63 -3.97
CA LEU A 52 -12.74 11.53 -3.30
C LEU A 52 -13.31 12.92 -2.98
N VAL A 53 -12.51 13.82 -2.39
CA VAL A 53 -12.93 15.19 -2.10
C VAL A 53 -13.31 15.94 -3.37
N ALA A 54 -12.50 15.84 -4.43
CA ALA A 54 -12.76 16.52 -5.69
C ALA A 54 -14.07 16.05 -6.34
N LEU A 55 -14.44 14.78 -6.21
CA LEU A 55 -15.68 14.21 -6.76
C LEU A 55 -16.89 14.41 -5.85
N LEU A 56 -16.69 14.49 -4.53
CA LEU A 56 -17.78 14.65 -3.55
C LEU A 56 -18.16 16.12 -3.33
N ASP A 57 -17.30 17.08 -3.67
CA ASP A 57 -17.58 18.50 -3.51
C ASP A 57 -18.65 18.97 -4.51
N PRO A 58 -19.87 19.33 -4.09
CA PRO A 58 -20.92 19.79 -5.01
C PRO A 58 -20.57 21.06 -5.79
N ASN A 59 -19.57 21.82 -5.33
CA ASN A 59 -19.05 23.01 -5.99
C ASN A 59 -17.72 22.76 -6.72
N GLY A 60 -17.35 21.48 -6.89
CA GLY A 60 -16.15 21.05 -7.58
C GLY A 60 -16.20 21.32 -9.09
N ASN A 61 -15.03 21.32 -9.72
CA ASN A 61 -14.86 21.58 -11.15
C ASN A 61 -15.25 20.39 -12.06
N HIS A 62 -15.88 19.36 -11.51
CA HIS A 62 -16.50 18.28 -12.28
C HIS A 62 -17.89 18.69 -12.83
N TYR A 63 -18.47 19.80 -12.34
CA TYR A 63 -19.72 20.39 -12.82
C TYR A 63 -20.93 19.42 -12.79
N GLN A 64 -20.94 18.48 -11.85
CA GLN A 64 -22.09 17.56 -11.66
C GLN A 64 -22.97 17.96 -10.47
N GLU A 65 -22.80 19.18 -9.97
CA GLU A 65 -23.50 19.69 -8.78
C GLU A 65 -23.45 18.65 -7.63
N ASP A 66 -24.54 18.42 -6.91
CA ASP A 66 -24.62 17.45 -5.81
C ASP A 66 -24.80 15.99 -6.26
N LEU A 67 -24.78 15.68 -7.56
CA LEU A 67 -25.10 14.33 -8.06
C LEU A 67 -24.17 13.25 -7.51
N PHE A 68 -22.86 13.47 -7.59
CA PHE A 68 -21.88 12.49 -7.11
C PHE A 68 -21.94 12.32 -5.60
N LEU A 69 -22.13 13.41 -4.85
CA LEU A 69 -22.34 13.36 -3.40
C LEU A 69 -23.59 12.55 -3.05
N ARG A 70 -24.71 12.79 -3.74
CA ARG A 70 -25.96 12.05 -3.52
C ARG A 70 -25.77 10.55 -3.75
N LEU A 71 -25.18 10.18 -4.89
CA LEU A 71 -24.90 8.77 -5.21
C LEU A 71 -23.99 8.11 -4.17
N PHE A 72 -23.04 8.87 -3.60
CA PHE A 72 -22.17 8.38 -2.53
C PHE A 72 -22.95 8.15 -1.24
N LEU A 73 -23.75 9.13 -0.81
CA LEU A 73 -24.55 9.03 0.42
C LEU A 73 -25.54 7.87 0.35
N ASP A 74 -26.17 7.67 -0.82
CA ASP A 74 -27.04 6.52 -1.09
C ASP A 74 -26.25 5.20 -0.99
N GLN A 75 -25.04 5.15 -1.56
CA GLN A 75 -24.20 3.95 -1.55
C GLN A 75 -23.76 3.54 -0.14
N ILE A 76 -23.52 4.50 0.77
CA ILE A 76 -23.13 4.22 2.16
C ILE A 76 -24.33 4.18 3.12
N GLY A 77 -25.55 4.29 2.60
CA GLY A 77 -26.79 4.28 3.37
C GLY A 77 -26.89 5.40 4.41
N TYR A 78 -26.40 6.60 4.08
CA TYR A 78 -26.48 7.77 4.96
C TYR A 78 -27.78 8.54 4.75
N ASP A 79 -28.53 8.79 5.82
CA ASP A 79 -29.75 9.60 5.76
C ASP A 79 -29.43 11.10 5.75
N TYR A 80 -29.66 11.72 4.59
CA TYR A 80 -29.49 13.16 4.36
C TYR A 80 -30.83 13.89 4.24
N SER A 81 -31.93 13.32 4.74
CA SER A 81 -33.25 13.94 4.71
C SER A 81 -33.24 15.34 5.33
N GLY A 82 -33.72 16.33 4.58
CA GLY A 82 -33.77 17.73 5.00
C GLY A 82 -32.48 18.53 4.78
N GLU A 83 -31.41 17.92 4.27
CA GLU A 83 -30.17 18.63 3.95
C GLU A 83 -30.20 19.25 2.55
N ASN A 84 -29.63 20.46 2.42
CA ASN A 84 -29.34 21.05 1.12
C ASN A 84 -27.94 20.63 0.65
N LEU A 85 -27.88 19.57 -0.18
CA LEU A 85 -26.62 19.00 -0.63
C LEU A 85 -25.74 19.97 -1.44
N LYS A 86 -26.32 20.94 -2.15
CA LYS A 86 -25.56 21.95 -2.91
C LYS A 86 -24.72 22.87 -2.02
N SER A 87 -25.06 22.98 -0.74
CA SER A 87 -24.36 23.80 0.25
C SER A 87 -23.43 22.97 1.15
N VAL A 88 -23.26 21.68 0.87
CA VAL A 88 -22.30 20.82 1.58
C VAL A 88 -20.88 21.26 1.29
N LYS A 89 -20.01 21.18 2.31
CA LYS A 89 -18.59 21.46 2.19
C LYS A 89 -17.81 20.18 2.40
N VAL A 90 -16.90 19.87 1.48
CA VAL A 90 -16.00 18.71 1.58
C VAL A 90 -14.56 19.21 1.68
N LYS A 91 -13.79 18.67 2.63
CA LYS A 91 -12.39 19.05 2.85
C LYS A 91 -11.52 17.84 3.07
N SER A 92 -10.33 17.84 2.48
CA SER A 92 -9.25 16.92 2.86
C SER A 92 -8.48 17.45 4.07
N GLU A 93 -7.83 16.54 4.80
CA GLU A 93 -6.85 16.86 5.86
C GLU A 93 -7.34 17.90 6.87
N HIS A 94 -8.53 17.67 7.44
CA HIS A 94 -9.13 18.60 8.39
C HIS A 94 -8.42 18.53 9.74
N HIS A 95 -7.62 19.56 10.04
CA HIS A 95 -6.89 19.69 11.30
C HIS A 95 -7.83 19.90 12.50
N ILE A 96 -7.78 18.99 13.46
CA ILE A 96 -8.54 19.05 14.73
C ILE A 96 -7.66 19.36 15.94
N GLY A 97 -6.47 19.93 15.71
CA GLY A 97 -5.50 20.31 16.74
C GLY A 97 -4.26 19.42 16.73
N LYS A 98 -3.19 19.88 17.40
CA LYS A 98 -1.94 19.10 17.51
C LYS A 98 -2.18 17.85 18.35
N ILE A 99 -1.63 16.72 17.91
CA ILE A 99 -1.68 15.46 18.67
C ILE A 99 -1.00 15.67 20.02
N THR A 100 -1.72 15.35 21.11
CA THR A 100 -1.20 15.42 22.48
C THR A 100 -0.15 14.34 22.72
N LYS A 101 0.74 14.53 23.71
CA LYS A 101 1.83 13.57 24.01
C LYS A 101 1.33 12.16 24.36
N ASP A 102 0.11 12.07 24.89
CA ASP A 102 -0.57 10.83 25.27
C ASP A 102 -1.52 10.28 24.17
N TYR A 103 -1.56 10.94 23.01
CA TYR A 103 -2.33 10.60 21.82
C TYR A 103 -3.87 10.65 21.98
N TRP A 104 -4.39 11.26 23.05
CA TRP A 104 -5.83 11.29 23.33
C TRP A 104 -6.63 12.36 22.59
N SER A 105 -6.00 13.37 21.99
CA SER A 105 -6.69 14.38 21.16
C SER A 105 -5.81 14.94 20.04
N GLY A 106 -6.42 15.65 19.09
CA GLY A 106 -5.76 16.22 17.90
C GLY A 106 -5.69 15.27 16.69
N GLY A 107 -5.00 15.70 15.64
CA GLY A 107 -4.83 14.96 14.39
C GLY A 107 -5.47 15.65 13.19
N PHE A 108 -5.61 14.87 12.11
CA PHE A 108 -6.14 15.32 10.83
C PHE A 108 -7.15 14.29 10.31
N ILE A 109 -8.41 14.68 10.19
CA ILE A 109 -9.43 13.83 9.57
C ILE A 109 -9.19 13.86 8.06
N ASP A 110 -8.98 12.71 7.42
CA ASP A 110 -8.61 12.63 6.00
C ASP A 110 -9.65 13.28 5.08
N ILE A 111 -10.94 12.98 5.30
CA ILE A 111 -12.05 13.60 4.57
C ILE A 111 -13.14 14.00 5.56
N LEU A 112 -13.52 15.28 5.53
CA LEU A 112 -14.63 15.80 6.31
C LEU A 112 -15.70 16.38 5.38
N ILE A 113 -16.90 15.80 5.43
CA ILE A 113 -18.11 16.32 4.78
C ILE A 113 -18.93 17.04 5.84
N THR A 114 -19.23 18.32 5.63
CA THR A 114 -20.01 19.15 6.56
C THR A 114 -21.30 19.59 5.89
N PHE A 115 -22.42 19.21 6.50
CA PHE A 115 -23.75 19.59 6.05
C PHE A 115 -24.17 20.97 6.60
N PRO A 116 -25.13 21.65 5.95
CA PRO A 116 -25.67 22.93 6.46
C PRO A 116 -26.25 22.85 7.88
N SER A 117 -26.79 21.69 8.27
CA SER A 117 -27.28 21.44 9.64
C SER A 117 -26.19 21.34 10.71
N ASN A 118 -24.90 21.40 10.32
CA ASN A 118 -23.71 21.08 11.12
C ASN A 118 -23.48 19.61 11.43
N LYS A 119 -24.34 18.69 10.93
CA LYS A 119 -23.98 17.27 10.85
C LYS A 119 -22.69 17.11 10.04
N ILE A 120 -21.90 16.11 10.40
CA ILE A 120 -20.65 15.79 9.71
C ILE A 120 -20.55 14.30 9.41
N ILE A 121 -19.87 13.98 8.31
CA ILE A 121 -19.30 12.67 8.06
C ILE A 121 -17.79 12.84 8.09
N ALA A 122 -17.13 12.12 9.00
CA ALA A 122 -15.67 12.02 9.07
C ALA A 122 -15.26 10.67 8.50
N ILE A 123 -14.33 10.66 7.54
CA ILE A 123 -13.80 9.44 6.93
C ILE A 123 -12.29 9.42 7.15
N GLU A 124 -11.81 8.36 7.79
CA GLU A 124 -10.39 7.98 7.78
C GLU A 124 -10.16 7.06 6.58
N ASN A 125 -9.15 7.35 5.77
CA ASN A 125 -8.92 6.70 4.49
C ASN A 125 -7.60 5.92 4.49
N LYS A 126 -7.68 4.59 4.32
CA LYS A 126 -6.53 3.70 4.29
C LYS A 126 -6.44 2.93 2.97
N ILE A 127 -5.23 2.88 2.43
CA ILE A 127 -4.85 1.99 1.34
C ILE A 127 -3.85 0.97 1.88
N TYR A 128 -2.70 1.44 2.39
CA TYR A 128 -1.64 0.58 2.93
C TYR A 128 -0.93 1.13 4.17
N ALA A 129 -1.20 2.37 4.60
CA ALA A 129 -0.63 2.90 5.83
C ALA A 129 -1.28 2.25 7.05
N GLY A 130 -0.46 2.04 8.08
CA GLY A 130 -0.94 1.61 9.39
C GLY A 130 -1.76 2.69 10.08
N ASP A 131 -2.49 2.28 11.10
CA ASP A 131 -3.19 3.22 11.97
C ASP A 131 -2.24 3.98 12.87
N GLN A 132 -2.60 5.22 13.18
CA GLN A 132 -1.96 5.92 14.28
C GLN A 132 -2.58 5.49 15.63
N PRO A 133 -1.81 5.57 16.73
CA PRO A 133 -2.34 5.27 18.06
C PRO A 133 -3.58 6.10 18.35
N LYS A 134 -4.66 5.49 18.85
CA LYS A 134 -5.94 6.12 19.22
C LYS A 134 -6.63 6.93 18.11
N GLN A 135 -6.30 6.72 16.84
CA GLN A 135 -6.74 7.59 15.74
C GLN A 135 -8.27 7.65 15.60
N MET A 136 -8.91 6.50 15.46
CA MET A 136 -10.38 6.42 15.36
C MET A 136 -11.05 6.97 16.61
N TYR A 137 -10.51 6.66 17.80
CA TYR A 137 -11.00 7.22 19.05
C TYR A 137 -10.96 8.75 19.05
N ARG A 138 -9.83 9.37 18.68
CA ARG A 138 -9.74 10.85 18.63
C ARG A 138 -10.77 11.47 17.71
N TYR A 139 -11.04 10.84 16.57
CA TYR A 139 -11.97 11.39 15.57
C TYR A 139 -13.42 11.24 16.00
N SER A 140 -13.76 10.20 16.77
CA SER A 140 -15.09 10.07 17.39
C SER A 140 -15.42 11.22 18.35
N LEU A 141 -14.41 11.83 18.98
CA LEU A 141 -14.58 12.97 19.89
C LEU A 141 -14.81 14.30 19.15
N TYR A 142 -14.61 14.33 17.83
CA TYR A 142 -14.84 15.52 17.04
C TYR A 142 -16.32 15.66 16.71
N ARG A 143 -17.04 16.49 17.50
CA ARG A 143 -18.49 16.73 17.39
C ARG A 143 -19.34 15.44 17.53
N PRO A 144 -19.20 14.68 18.63
CA PRO A 144 -19.76 13.32 18.76
C PRO A 144 -21.28 13.24 18.53
N SER A 145 -22.03 14.27 18.92
CA SER A 145 -23.50 14.31 18.75
C SER A 145 -23.96 14.60 17.32
N PHE A 146 -23.05 14.93 16.42
CA PHE A 146 -23.33 15.34 15.04
C PHE A 146 -22.51 14.56 14.01
N SER A 147 -21.69 13.61 14.45
CA SER A 147 -20.70 12.93 13.61
C SER A 147 -21.09 11.50 13.29
N SER A 148 -21.02 11.16 12.00
CA SER A 148 -20.90 9.77 11.57
C SER A 148 -19.45 9.50 11.19
N LEU A 149 -18.81 8.56 11.88
CA LEU A 149 -17.42 8.18 11.65
C LEU A 149 -17.35 6.95 10.72
N TYR A 150 -16.55 7.05 9.67
CA TYR A 150 -16.33 6.00 8.70
C TYR A 150 -14.84 5.66 8.61
N TYR A 151 -14.55 4.36 8.52
CA TYR A 151 -13.23 3.84 8.21
C TYR A 151 -13.29 3.25 6.80
N LEU A 152 -12.63 3.91 5.85
CA LEU A 152 -12.56 3.49 4.45
C LEU A 152 -11.25 2.76 4.20
N ASN A 153 -11.32 1.49 3.82
CA ASN A 153 -10.14 0.71 3.42
C ASN A 153 -10.41 -0.18 2.21
N LEU A 154 -9.44 -0.98 1.76
CA LEU A 154 -9.58 -1.76 0.53
C LEU A 154 -10.64 -2.86 0.62
N PHE A 155 -10.66 -3.63 1.72
CA PHE A 155 -11.34 -4.93 1.79
C PHE A 155 -12.33 -5.12 2.94
N GLY A 156 -12.39 -4.18 3.88
CA GLY A 156 -13.29 -4.21 5.04
C GLY A 156 -12.60 -4.58 6.35
N ASP A 157 -11.27 -4.45 6.43
CA ASP A 157 -10.52 -4.76 7.65
C ASP A 157 -10.93 -3.82 8.80
N ASN A 158 -10.88 -4.35 10.02
CA ASN A 158 -11.11 -3.52 11.21
C ASN A 158 -9.91 -2.58 11.45
N PRO A 159 -10.14 -1.37 11.99
CA PRO A 159 -9.06 -0.60 12.57
C PRO A 159 -8.36 -1.40 13.67
N SER A 160 -7.07 -1.17 13.86
CA SER A 160 -6.29 -1.79 14.91
C SER A 160 -6.84 -1.47 16.31
N ALA A 161 -6.64 -2.39 17.25
CA ALA A 161 -7.04 -2.20 18.64
C ALA A 161 -6.43 -0.92 19.26
N ASP A 162 -5.19 -0.58 18.88
CA ASP A 162 -4.54 0.65 19.35
C ASP A 162 -5.23 1.91 18.82
N SER A 163 -5.78 1.87 17.60
CA SER A 163 -6.56 2.98 17.01
C SER A 163 -7.93 3.16 17.67
N LEU A 164 -8.60 2.06 18.00
CA LEU A 164 -9.95 2.04 18.57
C LEU A 164 -9.99 2.40 20.06
N GLN A 165 -9.08 1.86 20.86
CA GLN A 165 -9.13 1.93 22.32
C GLN A 165 -10.50 1.50 22.87
N ASN A 166 -11.27 2.43 23.43
CA ASN A 166 -12.59 2.17 24.02
C ASN A 166 -13.75 2.44 23.05
N LEU A 167 -13.46 2.80 21.79
CA LEU A 167 -14.47 3.03 20.76
C LEU A 167 -15.15 1.71 20.40
N LYS A 168 -16.47 1.67 20.48
CA LYS A 168 -17.25 0.46 20.18
C LYS A 168 -17.54 0.34 18.69
N GLU A 169 -17.83 -0.87 18.25
CA GLU A 169 -18.11 -1.18 16.84
C GLU A 169 -19.34 -0.42 16.30
N GLU A 170 -20.33 -0.10 17.13
CA GLU A 170 -21.50 0.68 16.72
C GLU A 170 -21.22 2.19 16.52
N GLU A 171 -20.06 2.69 16.98
CA GLU A 171 -19.71 4.11 16.94
C GLU A 171 -18.98 4.52 15.66
N TYR A 172 -18.66 3.56 14.79
CA TYR A 172 -18.10 3.80 13.46
C TYR A 172 -18.66 2.81 12.44
N LYS A 173 -18.47 3.10 11.15
CA LYS A 173 -18.86 2.20 10.06
C LYS A 173 -17.67 1.91 9.17
N ILE A 174 -17.53 0.67 8.73
CA ILE A 174 -16.52 0.30 7.74
C ILE A 174 -17.16 0.39 6.36
N ILE A 175 -16.51 1.15 5.48
CA ILE A 175 -16.80 1.17 4.05
C ILE A 175 -15.56 0.76 3.29
N THR A 176 -15.73 0.36 2.04
CA THR A 176 -14.63 -0.26 1.29
C THR A 176 -14.49 0.31 -0.11
N TYR A 177 -13.26 0.40 -0.59
CA TYR A 177 -13.01 0.69 -1.98
C TYR A 177 -13.65 -0.35 -2.89
N ARG A 178 -13.46 -1.63 -2.56
CA ARG A 178 -13.96 -2.75 -3.38
C ARG A 178 -15.47 -2.75 -3.57
N ASN A 179 -16.24 -2.50 -2.51
CA ASN A 179 -17.70 -2.63 -2.58
C ASN A 179 -18.42 -1.29 -2.66
N HIS A 180 -17.94 -0.26 -1.97
CA HIS A 180 -18.67 1.01 -1.88
C HIS A 180 -18.18 1.97 -2.95
N ILE A 181 -16.88 2.26 -3.01
CA ILE A 181 -16.35 3.27 -3.92
C ILE A 181 -16.40 2.82 -5.38
N LEU A 182 -16.06 1.55 -5.70
CA LEU A 182 -16.19 1.04 -7.07
C LEU A 182 -17.64 1.13 -7.57
N ASN A 183 -18.61 0.64 -6.80
CA ASN A 183 -20.03 0.72 -7.15
C ASN A 183 -20.53 2.17 -7.27
N TRP A 184 -20.04 3.06 -6.43
CA TRP A 184 -20.34 4.49 -6.53
C TRP A 184 -19.78 5.09 -7.81
N LEU A 185 -18.52 4.80 -8.17
CA LEU A 185 -17.90 5.28 -9.41
C LEU A 185 -18.62 4.75 -10.65
N GLU A 186 -19.06 3.49 -10.65
CA GLU A 186 -19.89 2.93 -11.73
C GLU A 186 -21.17 3.73 -11.93
N LYS A 187 -21.89 4.03 -10.84
CA LYS A 187 -23.09 4.86 -10.87
C LYS A 187 -22.78 6.27 -11.38
N CYS A 188 -21.67 6.88 -10.94
CA CYS A 188 -21.24 8.20 -11.42
C CYS A 188 -20.95 8.17 -12.93
N MET A 189 -20.22 7.17 -13.42
CA MET A 189 -19.91 7.02 -14.85
C MET A 189 -21.18 6.84 -15.69
N ALA A 190 -22.19 6.13 -15.19
CA ALA A 190 -23.46 5.94 -15.88
C ALA A 190 -24.31 7.22 -16.01
N THR A 191 -23.98 8.28 -15.26
CA THR A 191 -24.72 9.55 -15.28
C THR A 191 -24.07 10.65 -16.12
N VAL A 192 -22.81 10.49 -16.50
CA VAL A 192 -22.07 11.50 -17.27
C VAL A 192 -22.03 11.16 -18.77
N PRO A 193 -21.84 12.14 -19.66
CA PRO A 193 -21.75 11.87 -21.09
C PRO A 193 -20.58 10.94 -21.44
N ALA A 194 -20.87 9.92 -22.25
CA ALA A 194 -19.86 9.00 -22.76
C ALA A 194 -18.79 9.74 -23.58
N GLY A 195 -17.52 9.40 -23.37
CA GLY A 195 -16.35 10.02 -23.98
C GLY A 195 -15.96 11.37 -23.38
N SER A 196 -16.66 11.87 -22.35
CA SER A 196 -16.30 13.13 -21.71
C SER A 196 -15.01 13.02 -20.89
N ILE A 197 -14.39 14.18 -20.61
CA ILE A 197 -13.19 14.26 -19.76
C ILE A 197 -13.49 13.72 -18.36
N ILE A 198 -14.68 14.00 -17.82
CA ILE A 198 -15.08 13.52 -16.50
C ILE A 198 -15.27 11.99 -16.49
N GLU A 199 -15.92 11.41 -17.51
CA GLU A 199 -16.04 9.96 -17.63
C GLU A 199 -14.66 9.30 -17.72
N THR A 200 -13.75 9.86 -18.52
CA THR A 200 -12.38 9.35 -18.66
C THR A 200 -11.61 9.41 -17.35
N SER A 201 -11.76 10.51 -16.60
CA SER A 201 -11.10 10.69 -15.29
C SER A 201 -11.65 9.70 -14.25
N LEU A 202 -12.97 9.49 -14.23
CA LEU A 202 -13.62 8.47 -13.39
C LEU A 202 -13.13 7.06 -13.74
N LYS A 203 -13.04 6.73 -15.04
CA LYS A 203 -12.52 5.44 -15.52
C LYS A 203 -11.08 5.19 -15.08
N GLN A 204 -10.21 6.18 -15.18
CA GLN A 204 -8.82 6.08 -14.72
C GLN A 204 -8.74 5.77 -13.22
N TYR A 205 -9.56 6.43 -12.40
CA TYR A 205 -9.60 6.15 -10.97
C TYR A 205 -10.24 4.78 -10.65
N TYR A 206 -11.33 4.44 -11.35
CA TYR A 206 -12.00 3.15 -11.22
C TYR A 206 -11.07 1.98 -11.55
N ILE A 207 -10.32 2.06 -12.65
CA ILE A 207 -9.32 1.04 -13.04
C ILE A 207 -8.22 0.93 -11.98
N LEU A 208 -7.72 2.05 -11.47
CA LEU A 208 -6.74 2.04 -10.38
C LEU A 208 -7.29 1.29 -9.16
N LEU A 209 -8.53 1.58 -8.74
CA LEU A 209 -9.15 0.92 -7.60
C LEU A 209 -9.39 -0.58 -7.86
N LYS A 210 -9.74 -0.98 -9.08
CA LYS A 210 -9.81 -2.41 -9.45
C LYS A 210 -8.47 -3.11 -9.29
N GLN A 211 -7.38 -2.48 -9.71
CA GLN A 211 -6.02 -3.01 -9.54
C GLN A 211 -5.66 -3.15 -8.05
N LEU A 212 -5.92 -2.11 -7.24
CA LEU A 212 -5.65 -2.14 -5.79
C LEU A 212 -6.49 -3.18 -5.04
N THR A 213 -7.69 -3.48 -5.53
CA THR A 213 -8.60 -4.45 -4.91
C THR A 213 -8.57 -5.83 -5.58
N ASN A 214 -7.67 -6.04 -6.54
CA ASN A 214 -7.57 -7.26 -7.35
C ASN A 214 -8.93 -7.72 -7.93
N SER A 215 -9.74 -6.75 -8.40
CA SER A 215 -11.09 -6.98 -8.89
C SER A 215 -11.11 -7.12 -10.41
N MET A 216 -11.89 -8.07 -10.93
CA MET A 216 -12.12 -8.26 -12.36
C MET A 216 -13.44 -7.62 -12.82
N GLU A 217 -13.76 -7.75 -14.11
CA GLU A 217 -15.14 -7.51 -14.58
C GLU A 217 -16.09 -8.54 -13.97
N ASN A 218 -17.31 -8.13 -13.61
CA ASN A 218 -18.28 -8.96 -12.88
C ASN A 218 -18.52 -10.34 -13.51
N VAL A 219 -18.50 -10.44 -14.85
CA VAL A 219 -18.67 -11.72 -15.55
C VAL A 219 -17.50 -12.67 -15.26
N LEU A 220 -16.26 -12.19 -15.34
CA LEU A 220 -15.07 -12.99 -15.07
C LEU A 220 -14.94 -13.31 -13.58
N GLU A 221 -15.30 -12.37 -12.70
CA GLU A 221 -15.33 -12.57 -11.26
C GLU A 221 -16.29 -13.70 -10.88
N ASN A 222 -17.52 -13.68 -11.40
CA ASN A 222 -18.51 -14.74 -11.16
C ASN A 222 -18.05 -16.09 -11.73
N GLN A 223 -17.45 -16.10 -12.92
CA GLN A 223 -16.86 -17.33 -13.48
C GLN A 223 -15.76 -17.89 -12.59
N LEU A 224 -14.89 -17.04 -12.03
CA LEU A 224 -13.82 -17.46 -11.14
C LEU A 224 -14.39 -18.02 -9.83
N GLN A 225 -15.43 -17.39 -9.27
CA GLN A 225 -16.15 -17.90 -8.10
C GLN A 225 -16.79 -19.25 -8.38
N ASP A 226 -17.45 -19.41 -9.53
CA ASP A 226 -18.05 -20.69 -9.94
C ASP A 226 -16.99 -21.80 -10.05
N VAL A 227 -15.80 -21.51 -10.59
CA VAL A 227 -14.67 -22.45 -10.64
C VAL A 227 -14.18 -22.81 -9.23
N ILE A 228 -14.01 -21.82 -8.34
CA ILE A 228 -13.60 -22.05 -6.95
C ILE A 228 -14.62 -22.92 -6.21
N LEU A 229 -15.92 -22.68 -6.42
CA LEU A 229 -17.00 -23.43 -5.77
C LEU A 229 -17.09 -24.91 -6.20
N LYS A 230 -16.45 -25.30 -7.31
CA LYS A 230 -16.37 -26.71 -7.73
C LYS A 230 -15.46 -27.54 -6.83
N ASP A 231 -14.47 -26.93 -6.17
CA ASP A 231 -13.60 -27.59 -5.19
C ASP A 231 -13.12 -26.59 -4.11
N LEU A 232 -14.01 -26.32 -3.16
CA LEU A 232 -13.72 -25.43 -2.03
C LEU A 232 -12.62 -25.97 -1.10
N GLU A 233 -12.48 -27.29 -1.00
CA GLU A 233 -11.48 -27.91 -0.14
C GLU A 233 -10.08 -27.68 -0.70
N GLY A 234 -9.87 -27.99 -1.99
CA GLY A 234 -8.62 -27.72 -2.68
C GLY A 234 -8.27 -26.23 -2.72
N ALA A 235 -9.25 -25.37 -3.00
CA ALA A 235 -9.06 -23.92 -2.99
C ALA A 235 -8.66 -23.39 -1.59
N SER A 236 -9.33 -23.86 -0.53
CA SER A 236 -8.99 -23.50 0.86
C SER A 236 -7.60 -24.00 1.27
N TYR A 237 -7.24 -25.22 0.85
CA TYR A 237 -5.92 -25.80 1.10
C TYR A 237 -4.81 -24.99 0.43
N ILE A 238 -4.99 -24.59 -0.84
CA ILE A 238 -4.06 -23.70 -1.55
C ILE A 238 -3.97 -22.34 -0.85
N HIS A 239 -5.12 -21.72 -0.53
CA HIS A 239 -5.17 -20.42 0.12
C HIS A 239 -4.39 -20.40 1.45
N SER A 240 -4.58 -21.41 2.28
CA SER A 240 -3.91 -21.53 3.59
C SER A 240 -2.39 -21.76 3.50
N HIS A 241 -1.89 -22.33 2.40
CA HIS A 241 -0.47 -22.61 2.21
C HIS A 241 0.25 -21.60 1.29
N TYR A 242 -0.51 -20.80 0.54
CA TYR A 242 0.02 -19.84 -0.43
C TYR A 242 1.02 -18.87 0.22
N GLN A 243 0.63 -18.26 1.33
CA GLN A 243 1.47 -17.28 2.03
C GLN A 243 2.80 -17.91 2.45
N LYS A 244 2.77 -19.14 2.98
CA LYS A 244 3.98 -19.84 3.39
C LYS A 244 4.90 -20.16 2.21
N ALA A 245 4.34 -20.51 1.05
CA ALA A 245 5.12 -20.75 -0.17
C ALA A 245 5.87 -19.48 -0.62
N ILE A 246 5.19 -18.33 -0.58
CA ILE A 246 5.77 -17.02 -0.90
C ILE A 246 6.88 -16.65 0.10
N GLU A 247 6.63 -16.82 1.40
CA GLU A 247 7.62 -16.56 2.45
C GLU A 247 8.87 -17.41 2.28
N ASN A 248 8.72 -18.69 1.93
CA ASN A 248 9.86 -19.58 1.72
C ASN A 248 10.77 -19.12 0.56
N ILE A 249 10.22 -18.54 -0.51
CA ILE A 249 11.02 -17.98 -1.61
C ILE A 249 11.80 -16.75 -1.13
N LYS A 250 11.11 -15.84 -0.43
CA LYS A 250 11.71 -14.62 0.13
C LYS A 250 12.80 -14.92 1.14
N ASP A 251 12.58 -15.89 2.02
CA ASP A 251 13.54 -16.32 3.04
C ASP A 251 14.79 -16.90 2.41
N LYS A 252 14.65 -17.80 1.43
CA LYS A 252 15.79 -18.33 0.66
C LYS A 252 16.62 -17.22 0.02
N PHE A 253 15.97 -16.23 -0.58
CA PHE A 253 16.66 -15.08 -1.17
C PHE A 253 17.38 -14.24 -0.11
N LYS A 254 16.72 -13.93 1.01
CA LYS A 254 17.31 -13.19 2.13
C LYS A 254 18.54 -13.90 2.69
N ILE A 255 18.45 -15.20 2.96
CA ILE A 255 19.55 -15.99 3.50
C ILE A 255 20.74 -16.03 2.53
N ALA A 256 20.49 -16.19 1.22
CA ALA A 256 21.55 -16.19 0.22
C ALA A 256 22.26 -14.81 0.14
N VAL A 257 21.50 -13.71 0.20
CA VAL A 257 22.09 -12.35 0.27
C VAL A 257 22.89 -12.16 1.56
N PHE A 258 22.36 -12.60 2.70
CA PHE A 258 23.06 -12.56 3.99
C PHE A 258 24.41 -13.28 3.93
N GLN A 259 24.42 -14.53 3.46
CA GLN A 259 25.65 -15.33 3.33
C GLN A 259 26.67 -14.65 2.41
N THR A 260 26.22 -14.13 1.27
CA THR A 260 27.10 -13.42 0.32
C THR A 260 27.72 -12.17 0.94
N LEU A 261 26.95 -11.41 1.73
CA LEU A 261 27.43 -10.21 2.42
C LEU A 261 28.37 -10.56 3.57
N GLU A 262 28.02 -11.58 4.37
CA GLU A 262 28.85 -12.07 5.47
C GLU A 262 30.23 -12.48 4.96
N GLU A 263 30.28 -13.26 3.87
CA GLU A 263 31.53 -13.68 3.22
C GLU A 263 32.33 -12.50 2.63
N SER A 264 31.65 -11.55 1.98
CA SER A 264 32.30 -10.42 1.30
C SER A 264 32.81 -9.34 2.26
N LEU A 265 32.20 -9.24 3.44
CA LEU A 265 32.51 -8.23 4.47
C LEU A 265 33.27 -8.80 5.67
N VAL A 266 33.70 -10.08 5.61
CA VAL A 266 34.50 -10.73 6.66
C VAL A 266 35.67 -9.83 7.07
N GLY A 267 35.82 -9.64 8.38
CA GLY A 267 36.89 -8.83 8.96
C GLY A 267 36.68 -7.31 8.84
N LYS A 268 35.88 -6.83 7.88
CA LYS A 268 35.53 -5.42 7.73
C LYS A 268 34.36 -5.04 8.64
N PHE A 269 33.19 -5.66 8.45
CA PHE A 269 31.96 -5.34 9.18
C PHE A 269 31.23 -6.60 9.65
N PRO A 270 30.72 -6.65 10.90
CA PRO A 270 29.78 -7.68 11.31
C PRO A 270 28.48 -7.56 10.53
N VAL A 271 28.01 -8.69 9.98
CA VAL A 271 26.72 -8.80 9.30
C VAL A 271 25.80 -9.67 10.15
N ARG A 272 24.54 -9.27 10.34
CA ARG A 272 23.56 -10.04 11.13
C ARG A 272 22.16 -9.98 10.54
N LEU A 273 21.39 -11.03 10.76
CA LEU A 273 19.97 -11.04 10.39
C LEU A 273 19.17 -10.10 11.31
N GLY A 274 18.25 -9.34 10.70
CA GLY A 274 17.20 -8.62 11.41
C GLY A 274 15.95 -9.48 11.60
N ASN A 275 14.78 -8.84 11.63
CA ASN A 275 13.48 -9.53 11.78
C ASN A 275 13.24 -10.56 10.66
N ASP A 276 12.45 -11.60 10.95
CA ASP A 276 12.06 -12.62 9.97
C ASP A 276 11.18 -12.10 8.82
N ILE A 277 10.98 -12.94 7.79
CA ILE A 277 10.17 -12.61 6.61
C ILE A 277 8.68 -12.35 6.93
N SER A 278 8.17 -12.87 8.05
CA SER A 278 6.78 -12.66 8.46
C SER A 278 6.56 -11.27 9.05
N SER A 279 7.63 -10.59 9.46
CA SER A 279 7.58 -9.21 9.93
C SER A 279 7.43 -8.23 8.76
N VAL A 280 6.63 -7.16 8.97
CA VAL A 280 6.42 -6.10 7.96
C VAL A 280 7.76 -5.53 7.46
N HIS A 281 8.67 -5.29 8.38
CA HIS A 281 10.03 -4.83 8.10
C HIS A 281 11.01 -5.96 8.41
N SER A 282 11.56 -6.59 7.37
CA SER A 282 12.55 -7.68 7.46
C SER A 282 13.88 -7.24 6.89
N GLN A 283 14.93 -7.26 7.71
CA GLN A 283 16.24 -6.69 7.36
C GLN A 283 17.39 -7.67 7.40
N ILE A 284 18.48 -7.25 6.75
CA ILE A 284 19.86 -7.64 7.07
C ILE A 284 20.56 -6.37 7.57
N TRP A 285 21.29 -6.48 8.67
CA TRP A 285 22.05 -5.38 9.26
C TRP A 285 23.55 -5.58 9.08
N ILE A 286 24.27 -4.48 8.87
CA ILE A 286 25.72 -4.43 8.77
C ILE A 286 26.18 -3.36 9.76
N ASP A 287 26.84 -3.78 10.85
CA ASP A 287 27.20 -2.89 11.94
C ASP A 287 28.51 -2.16 11.61
N GLY A 288 28.50 -0.82 11.65
CA GLY A 288 29.70 0.00 11.48
C GLY A 288 30.65 -0.14 12.68
N LYS A 289 31.95 0.05 12.45
CA LYS A 289 32.97 0.01 13.51
C LYS A 289 33.45 1.43 13.86
N TYR A 290 32.82 2.07 14.83
CA TYR A 290 33.24 3.39 15.31
C TYR A 290 33.25 3.47 16.84
N GLU A 291 34.30 4.06 17.41
CA GLU A 291 34.32 4.40 18.83
C GLU A 291 33.33 5.54 19.11
N ASN A 292 32.41 5.32 20.05
CA ASN A 292 31.43 6.30 20.52
C ASN A 292 30.44 6.83 19.46
N ARG A 293 30.23 6.13 18.34
CA ARG A 293 29.20 6.48 17.34
C ARG A 293 28.48 5.24 16.84
N ASN A 294 27.16 5.21 16.96
CA ASN A 294 26.36 4.05 16.57
C ASN A 294 25.88 4.16 15.11
N ILE A 295 26.77 3.83 14.16
CA ILE A 295 26.45 3.78 12.73
C ILE A 295 26.06 2.36 12.33
N ILE A 296 24.89 2.22 11.73
CA ILE A 296 24.38 0.92 11.27
C ILE A 296 23.89 1.08 9.83
N PHE A 297 24.32 0.16 8.96
CA PHE A 297 23.75 0.00 7.64
C PHE A 297 22.73 -1.14 7.66
N GLY A 298 21.76 -1.08 6.76
CA GLY A 298 20.83 -2.20 6.60
C GLY A 298 20.17 -2.24 5.24
N ILE A 299 19.67 -3.42 4.90
CA ILE A 299 18.89 -3.68 3.69
C ILE A 299 17.48 -4.07 4.11
N GLU A 300 16.47 -3.44 3.52
CA GLU A 300 15.05 -3.64 3.82
C GLU A 300 14.22 -3.39 2.53
N SER A 301 13.09 -4.03 2.24
CA SER A 301 12.34 -5.02 3.02
C SER A 301 12.30 -6.39 2.35
N PHE A 302 12.98 -7.38 2.95
CA PHE A 302 12.97 -8.76 2.44
C PHE A 302 11.60 -9.45 2.52
N SER A 303 10.70 -8.95 3.37
CA SER A 303 9.31 -9.38 3.46
C SER A 303 8.49 -9.02 2.21
N GLY A 304 8.97 -8.08 1.39
CA GLY A 304 8.18 -7.47 0.32
C GLY A 304 7.05 -6.57 0.84
N LEU A 305 7.08 -6.18 2.11
CA LEU A 305 6.13 -5.27 2.75
C LEU A 305 6.87 -4.07 3.36
N GLY A 306 6.15 -3.13 3.97
CA GLY A 306 6.75 -1.98 4.66
C GLY A 306 7.14 -0.85 3.71
N HIS A 307 8.29 -0.22 3.95
CA HIS A 307 8.70 0.98 3.23
C HIS A 307 8.78 0.75 1.71
N PHE A 308 8.51 1.81 0.94
CA PHE A 308 8.55 1.81 -0.52
C PHE A 308 7.75 0.68 -1.18
N HIS A 309 6.68 0.22 -0.52
CA HIS A 309 5.78 -0.84 -1.01
C HIS A 309 6.52 -2.15 -1.33
N GLY A 310 7.47 -2.52 -0.46
CA GLY A 310 8.23 -3.77 -0.58
C GLY A 310 9.43 -3.72 -1.52
N ARG A 311 9.75 -2.55 -2.07
CA ARG A 311 11.00 -2.35 -2.82
C ARG A 311 12.18 -2.48 -1.88
N LEU A 312 13.18 -3.25 -2.29
CA LEU A 312 14.41 -3.45 -1.55
C LEU A 312 15.30 -2.20 -1.71
N PHE A 313 15.84 -1.72 -0.60
CA PHE A 313 16.77 -0.61 -0.52
C PHE A 313 17.86 -0.93 0.50
N VAL A 314 19.01 -0.31 0.33
CA VAL A 314 20.08 -0.24 1.34
C VAL A 314 20.05 1.16 1.95
N GLY A 315 20.32 1.28 3.24
CA GLY A 315 20.34 2.55 3.93
C GLY A 315 21.31 2.60 5.09
N VAL A 316 21.50 3.80 5.62
CA VAL A 316 22.36 4.07 6.78
C VAL A 316 21.62 4.86 7.86
N ILE A 317 21.96 4.54 9.09
CA ILE A 317 21.44 5.13 10.31
C ILE A 317 22.62 5.62 11.14
N ASP A 318 22.59 6.90 11.51
CA ASP A 318 23.42 7.47 12.54
C ASP A 318 22.55 8.27 13.51
N LYS A 319 22.46 7.79 14.75
CA LYS A 319 21.61 8.41 15.77
C LYS A 319 22.17 9.73 16.30
N GLU A 320 23.45 10.00 16.06
CA GLU A 320 24.17 11.11 16.69
C GLU A 320 24.38 12.29 15.75
N ALA A 321 24.31 12.07 14.43
CA ALA A 321 24.48 13.15 13.44
C ALA A 321 23.54 13.00 12.24
N LYS A 322 23.38 14.10 11.49
CA LYS A 322 22.74 14.07 10.17
C LYS A 322 23.74 13.56 9.14
N ILE A 323 23.28 12.69 8.25
CA ILE A 323 24.04 12.17 7.12
C ILE A 323 23.78 13.02 5.89
N GLU A 324 24.85 13.36 5.16
CA GLU A 324 24.77 14.03 3.86
C GLU A 324 24.55 13.01 2.75
N ILE A 325 23.83 13.41 1.70
CA ILE A 325 23.62 12.59 0.52
C ILE A 325 24.88 12.62 -0.33
N LEU A 326 25.49 11.45 -0.57
CA LEU A 326 26.80 11.35 -1.21
C LEU A 326 26.74 11.06 -2.71
N GLU A 327 25.69 10.39 -3.19
CA GLU A 327 25.52 10.00 -4.59
C GLU A 327 24.18 10.51 -5.14
N GLU A 328 24.07 10.71 -6.46
CA GLU A 328 22.85 11.24 -7.11
C GLU A 328 21.63 10.33 -6.92
N GLU A 329 21.85 9.01 -6.84
CA GLU A 329 20.77 8.02 -6.63
C GLU A 329 20.34 7.89 -5.16
N ASP A 330 21.07 8.53 -4.25
CA ASP A 330 20.77 8.48 -2.83
C ASP A 330 19.71 9.53 -2.47
N GLN A 331 18.83 9.18 -1.55
CA GLN A 331 17.78 10.08 -1.11
C GLN A 331 17.67 10.10 0.41
N PHE A 332 17.33 11.28 0.94
CA PHE A 332 16.93 11.39 2.33
C PHE A 332 15.58 10.71 2.51
N PHE A 333 15.45 9.85 3.53
CA PHE A 333 14.18 9.19 3.84
C PHE A 333 13.55 9.72 5.14
N ASN A 334 14.12 9.42 6.30
CA ASN A 334 13.62 9.90 7.59
C ASN A 334 14.69 9.83 8.70
N TYR A 335 14.32 10.14 9.96
CA TYR A 335 15.25 10.08 11.09
C TYR A 335 15.74 8.66 11.44
N GLY A 336 15.00 7.62 11.08
CA GLY A 336 15.35 6.21 11.28
C GLY A 336 16.07 5.58 10.09
N TRP A 337 16.09 6.24 8.93
CA TRP A 337 16.80 5.86 7.71
C TRP A 337 17.23 7.14 7.00
N GLN A 338 18.42 7.65 7.28
CA GLN A 338 18.76 9.03 6.93
C GLN A 338 19.17 9.18 5.47
N SER A 339 19.95 8.22 4.95
CA SER A 339 20.23 8.11 3.52
C SER A 339 19.95 6.69 3.07
N ILE A 340 19.31 6.55 1.91
CA ILE A 340 18.96 5.27 1.31
C ILE A 340 19.23 5.26 -0.20
N ARG A 341 19.46 4.07 -0.74
CA ARG A 341 19.53 3.78 -2.17
C ARG A 341 18.64 2.58 -2.51
N THR A 342 17.83 2.71 -3.54
CA THR A 342 17.01 1.59 -4.03
C THR A 342 17.91 0.51 -4.66
N ILE A 343 17.74 -0.75 -4.26
CA ILE A 343 18.40 -1.87 -4.92
C ILE A 343 17.68 -2.16 -6.24
N LYS A 344 18.45 -2.26 -7.33
CA LYS A 344 17.95 -2.56 -8.67
C LYS A 344 18.20 -4.01 -9.04
N THR A 345 17.37 -4.54 -9.92
CA THR A 345 17.63 -5.82 -10.58
C THR A 345 18.70 -5.68 -11.66
N ASN A 346 19.11 -6.79 -12.27
CA ASN A 346 20.02 -6.82 -13.43
C ASN A 346 19.52 -5.99 -14.63
N GLU A 347 18.21 -5.75 -14.72
CA GLU A 347 17.58 -4.92 -15.77
C GLU A 347 17.45 -3.44 -15.35
N SER A 348 18.11 -3.05 -14.24
CA SER A 348 18.16 -1.67 -13.71
C SER A 348 16.82 -1.09 -13.22
N ASN A 349 15.75 -1.88 -13.19
CA ASN A 349 14.50 -1.53 -12.51
C ASN A 349 14.59 -1.83 -11.00
N PRO A 350 13.81 -1.14 -10.15
CA PRO A 350 13.76 -1.43 -8.71
C PRO A 350 13.42 -2.91 -8.41
N LEU A 351 14.18 -3.53 -7.50
CA LEU A 351 13.87 -4.86 -6.99
C LEU A 351 12.70 -4.78 -6.00
N ASN A 352 11.58 -5.43 -6.32
CA ASN A 352 10.41 -5.50 -5.44
C ASN A 352 10.03 -6.94 -5.12
N LEU A 353 10.10 -7.30 -3.84
CA LEU A 353 9.79 -8.66 -3.37
C LEU A 353 8.28 -8.89 -3.13
N SER A 354 7.42 -7.91 -3.38
CA SER A 354 5.96 -8.13 -3.50
C SER A 354 5.54 -8.61 -4.90
N SER A 355 6.42 -8.54 -5.90
CA SER A 355 6.12 -8.94 -7.28
C SER A 355 6.09 -10.46 -7.45
N LEU A 356 4.91 -11.02 -7.75
CA LEU A 356 4.76 -12.46 -8.02
C LEU A 356 5.60 -12.92 -9.22
N LYS A 357 5.75 -12.09 -10.25
CA LYS A 357 6.63 -12.38 -11.40
C LYS A 357 8.09 -12.52 -10.96
N THR A 358 8.54 -11.63 -10.08
CA THR A 358 9.90 -11.67 -9.53
C THR A 358 10.10 -12.91 -8.67
N LEU A 359 9.14 -13.22 -7.78
CA LEU A 359 9.20 -14.40 -6.91
C LEU A 359 9.16 -15.71 -7.70
N GLN A 360 8.33 -15.80 -8.74
CA GLN A 360 8.30 -16.95 -9.65
C GLN A 360 9.63 -17.10 -10.40
N LYS A 361 10.22 -16.01 -10.89
CA LYS A 361 11.53 -16.04 -11.57
C LYS A 361 12.65 -16.49 -10.60
N LEU A 362 12.65 -15.97 -9.37
CA LEU A 362 13.56 -16.42 -8.30
C LEU A 362 13.43 -17.92 -8.00
N HIS A 363 12.21 -18.47 -8.04
CA HIS A 363 11.99 -19.88 -7.77
C HIS A 363 12.37 -20.79 -8.95
N ASN A 364 12.04 -20.38 -10.18
CA ASN A 364 12.12 -21.23 -11.37
C ASN A 364 13.48 -21.15 -12.10
N ASP A 365 14.22 -20.06 -11.94
CA ASP A 365 15.48 -19.82 -12.66
C ASP A 365 16.63 -19.63 -11.67
N LYS A 366 17.44 -20.68 -11.51
CA LYS A 366 18.61 -20.68 -10.62
C LYS A 366 19.66 -19.65 -11.06
N ALA A 367 19.88 -19.47 -12.37
CA ALA A 367 20.88 -18.51 -12.85
C ALA A 367 20.44 -17.07 -12.56
N TYR A 368 19.15 -16.78 -12.72
CA TYR A 368 18.59 -15.50 -12.30
C TYR A 368 18.69 -15.29 -10.79
N PHE A 369 18.36 -16.31 -9.99
CA PHE A 369 18.50 -16.25 -8.53
C PHE A 369 19.93 -15.91 -8.11
N ASP A 370 20.92 -16.70 -8.55
CA ASP A 370 22.32 -16.53 -8.20
C ASP A 370 22.85 -15.14 -8.63
N SER A 371 22.47 -14.71 -9.85
CA SER A 371 22.85 -13.39 -10.35
C SER A 371 22.23 -12.26 -9.54
N LEU A 372 20.96 -12.35 -9.16
CA LEU A 372 20.28 -11.28 -8.42
C LEU A 372 20.78 -11.17 -6.98
N VAL A 373 21.12 -12.29 -6.35
CA VAL A 373 21.79 -12.32 -5.03
C VAL A 373 23.11 -11.55 -5.11
N LYS A 374 23.96 -11.89 -6.09
CA LYS A 374 25.24 -11.23 -6.31
C LYS A 374 25.07 -9.72 -6.54
N THR A 375 24.20 -9.32 -7.47
CA THR A 375 23.95 -7.91 -7.80
C THR A 375 23.37 -7.12 -6.62
N THR A 376 22.57 -7.76 -5.76
CA THR A 376 22.07 -7.14 -4.51
C THR A 376 23.20 -6.91 -3.51
N ALA A 377 24.08 -7.90 -3.33
CA ALA A 377 25.23 -7.79 -2.43
C ALA A 377 26.23 -6.73 -2.92
N GLU A 378 26.55 -6.70 -4.22
CA GLU A 378 27.46 -5.72 -4.82
C GLU A 378 26.97 -4.27 -4.62
N GLN A 379 25.68 -4.01 -4.90
CA GLN A 379 25.08 -2.69 -4.67
C GLN A 379 25.10 -2.28 -3.19
N THR A 380 24.86 -3.23 -2.29
CA THR A 380 24.92 -3.00 -0.85
C THR A 380 26.34 -2.64 -0.42
N ILE A 381 27.34 -3.43 -0.82
CA ILE A 381 28.74 -3.21 -0.45
C ILE A 381 29.21 -1.86 -0.96
N ALA A 382 28.87 -1.51 -2.22
CA ALA A 382 29.20 -0.20 -2.77
C ALA A 382 28.62 0.95 -1.94
N PHE A 383 27.35 0.84 -1.51
CA PHE A 383 26.74 1.83 -0.63
C PHE A 383 27.47 1.92 0.71
N VAL A 384 27.71 0.78 1.37
CA VAL A 384 28.42 0.73 2.65
C VAL A 384 29.80 1.35 2.54
N GLU A 385 30.58 1.00 1.51
CA GLU A 385 31.94 1.54 1.30
C GLU A 385 31.94 3.05 1.02
N THR A 386 30.99 3.56 0.23
CA THR A 386 30.85 5.01 -0.03
C THR A 386 30.62 5.80 1.26
N TYR A 387 29.65 5.38 2.07
CA TYR A 387 29.32 6.07 3.32
C TYR A 387 30.38 5.86 4.39
N GLN A 388 30.96 4.66 4.48
CA GLN A 388 32.10 4.41 5.36
C GLN A 388 33.25 5.38 5.06
N ALA A 389 33.62 5.56 3.79
CA ALA A 389 34.72 6.46 3.42
C ALA A 389 34.44 7.93 3.75
N ASP A 390 33.18 8.36 3.74
CA ASP A 390 32.79 9.70 4.21
C ASP A 390 32.87 9.83 5.73
N PHE A 391 32.38 8.83 6.46
CA PHE A 391 32.47 8.81 7.91
C PHE A 391 33.92 8.80 8.39
N ASP A 392 34.76 7.92 7.84
CA ASP A 392 36.18 7.85 8.17
C ASP A 392 36.85 9.22 7.98
N ARG A 393 36.57 9.90 6.86
CA ARG A 393 37.07 11.26 6.57
C ARG A 393 36.60 12.29 7.60
N LYS A 394 35.37 12.17 8.09
CA LYS A 394 34.77 13.08 9.08
C LYS A 394 35.19 12.78 10.52
N THR A 395 35.61 11.54 10.80
CA THR A 395 36.04 11.10 12.13
C THR A 395 37.55 11.14 12.36
N ASN A 396 38.37 11.43 11.34
CA ASN A 396 39.82 11.61 11.49
C ASN A 396 40.15 12.49 12.72
N LEU A 397 40.91 12.08 13.74
CA LEU A 397 41.93 11.00 13.84
C LEU A 397 42.94 10.94 12.67
#